data_AF-A0A8T7GGN2-F1
#
_entry.id   AF-A0A8T7GGN2-F1
#
_cell.length_a   1.000
_cell.length_b   1.000
_cell.length_c   1.000
_cell.angle_alpha   90.00
_cell.angle_beta   90.00
_cell.angle_gamma   90.00
#
_symmetry.space_group_name_H-M   'P 1'
#
loop_
_entity.id
_entity.type
_entity.pdbx_description
1 polymer ?
#
loop_
_entity_poly.entity_id
_entity_poly.type
_entity_poly.pdbx_seq_one_letter_code
_entity_poly.pdbx_strand_id
1 'polypeptide(L)'
;MSDTKNRGKTAIGEMHRDSTREDEMRLDLQIADMYEVELVEATEIHANYHTEKIIEILKRRALQNGMSAQRVEEFINMMDVNSLARQIAEGKLSDAGAADILFRGIYSAESNGKDNDRHINFYG
;
A
#
# COMPACT_ATOMS: atom_id res chain seq x y z
N MET A 1 -16.09 18.27 6.13
CA MET A 1 -16.11 16.83 5.80
C MET A 1 -14.73 16.26 6.10
N SER A 2 -14.48 15.75 7.32
CA SER A 2 -13.11 15.31 7.68
C SER A 2 -12.98 14.29 8.84
N ASP A 3 -13.98 14.10 9.70
CA ASP A 3 -13.79 13.26 10.90
C ASP A 3 -14.12 11.78 10.69
N THR A 4 -15.14 11.45 9.91
CA THR A 4 -15.56 10.05 9.68
C THR A 4 -14.52 9.25 8.90
N LYS A 5 -13.92 9.86 7.86
CA LYS A 5 -12.87 9.19 7.05
C LYS A 5 -11.61 8.91 7.87
N ASN A 6 -11.19 9.85 8.73
CA ASN A 6 -10.04 9.66 9.62
C ASN A 6 -10.32 8.65 10.74
N ARG A 7 -11.52 8.68 11.34
CA ARG A 7 -11.95 7.70 12.35
C ARG A 7 -11.92 6.28 11.80
N GLY A 8 -12.38 6.11 10.55
CA GLY A 8 -12.39 4.80 9.94
C GLY A 8 -10.99 4.22 9.68
N LYS A 9 -10.07 5.07 9.21
CA LYS A 9 -8.65 4.70 9.06
C LYS A 9 -8.00 4.30 10.39
N THR A 10 -8.29 5.02 11.47
CA THR A 10 -7.77 4.70 12.81
C THR A 10 -8.29 3.37 13.31
N ALA A 11 -9.59 3.09 13.16
CA ALA A 11 -10.19 1.85 13.64
C ALA A 11 -9.66 0.61 12.90
N ILE A 12 -9.51 0.69 11.58
CA ILE A 12 -8.87 -0.39 10.78
C ILE A 12 -7.39 -0.53 11.16
N GLY A 13 -6.70 0.59 11.38
CA GLY A 13 -5.31 0.58 11.85
C GLY A 13 -5.12 -0.08 13.22
N GLU A 14 -6.10 0.03 14.13
CA GLU A 14 -6.08 -0.66 15.42
C GLU A 14 -6.32 -2.17 15.27
N MET A 15 -7.21 -2.60 14.39
CA MET A 15 -7.38 -4.04 14.07
C MET A 15 -6.10 -4.67 13.53
N HIS A 16 -5.31 -3.89 12.79
CA HIS A 16 -4.03 -4.30 12.22
C HIS A 16 -2.87 -4.37 13.23
N ARG A 17 -3.06 -3.89 14.47
CA ARG A 17 -1.97 -3.80 15.46
C ARG A 17 -1.54 -5.17 16.01
N ASP A 18 -2.46 -6.13 16.00
CA ASP A 18 -2.27 -7.49 16.51
C ASP A 18 -2.55 -8.59 15.45
N SER A 19 -2.82 -8.21 14.19
CA SER A 19 -3.16 -9.15 13.11
C SER A 19 -1.93 -9.80 12.48
N THR A 20 -2.02 -11.09 12.19
CA THR A 20 -1.09 -11.80 11.32
C THR A 20 -1.60 -11.85 9.87
N ARG A 21 -0.77 -12.33 8.94
CA ARG A 21 -1.17 -12.56 7.54
C ARG A 21 -2.41 -13.46 7.39
N GLU A 22 -2.63 -14.38 8.33
CA GLU A 22 -3.78 -15.30 8.33
C GLU A 22 -5.08 -14.60 8.80
N ASP A 23 -4.97 -13.41 9.40
CA ASP A 23 -6.10 -12.67 9.95
C ASP A 23 -6.70 -11.66 8.95
N GLU A 24 -6.03 -11.36 7.84
CA GLU A 24 -6.47 -10.37 6.83
C GLU A 24 -7.89 -10.63 6.33
N MET A 25 -8.22 -11.89 6.01
CA MET A 25 -9.58 -12.27 5.58
C MET A 25 -10.63 -12.14 6.69
N ARG A 26 -10.22 -12.23 7.95
CA ARG A 26 -11.14 -12.05 9.10
C ARG A 26 -11.43 -10.57 9.33
N LEU A 27 -10.53 -9.68 8.91
CA LEU A 27 -10.71 -8.24 9.01
C LEU A 27 -11.84 -7.73 8.11
N ASP A 28 -12.05 -8.31 6.92
CA ASP A 28 -13.17 -7.93 6.05
C ASP A 28 -14.53 -8.12 6.76
N LEU A 29 -14.69 -9.21 7.52
CA LEU A 29 -15.90 -9.45 8.31
C LEU A 29 -16.06 -8.46 9.46
N GLN A 30 -14.95 -8.09 10.12
CA GLN A 30 -14.96 -7.10 11.19
C GLN A 30 -15.23 -5.69 10.66
N ILE A 31 -14.75 -5.37 9.47
CA ILE A 31 -15.02 -4.10 8.78
C ILE A 31 -16.49 -4.06 8.36
N ALA A 32 -17.03 -5.14 7.79
CA ALA A 32 -18.45 -5.22 7.44
C ALA A 32 -19.35 -4.96 8.66
N ASP A 33 -19.04 -5.59 9.80
CA ASP A 33 -19.76 -5.38 11.07
C ASP A 33 -19.59 -3.94 11.59
N MET A 34 -18.36 -3.42 11.59
CA MET A 34 -18.04 -2.07 12.10
C MET A 34 -18.72 -0.94 11.34
N TYR A 35 -18.81 -1.05 10.01
CA TYR A 35 -19.40 -0.02 9.16
C TYR A 35 -20.84 -0.32 8.74
N GLU A 36 -21.41 -1.46 9.17
CA GLU A 36 -22.73 -1.93 8.76
C GLU A 36 -22.89 -2.01 7.23
N VAL A 37 -21.85 -2.53 6.55
CA VAL A 37 -21.80 -2.65 5.08
C VAL A 37 -21.72 -4.10 4.64
N GLU A 38 -22.06 -4.34 3.36
CA GLU A 38 -21.89 -5.65 2.74
C GLU A 38 -20.41 -6.03 2.64
N LEU A 39 -20.13 -7.34 2.66
CA LEU A 39 -18.76 -7.86 2.64
C LEU A 39 -17.95 -7.34 1.44
N VAL A 40 -18.58 -7.16 0.27
CA VAL A 40 -17.92 -6.63 -0.92
C VAL A 40 -17.43 -5.19 -0.69
N GLU A 41 -18.24 -4.35 -0.06
CA GLU A 41 -17.86 -2.97 0.28
C GLU A 41 -16.81 -2.95 1.39
N ALA A 42 -16.90 -3.86 2.36
CA ALA A 42 -15.88 -4.02 3.40
C ALA A 42 -14.51 -4.39 2.83
N THR A 43 -14.44 -5.33 1.87
CA THR A 43 -13.20 -5.68 1.16
C THR A 43 -12.63 -4.47 0.39
N GLU A 44 -13.48 -3.63 -0.21
CA GLU A 44 -13.02 -2.40 -0.88
C GLU A 44 -12.47 -1.37 0.12
N ILE A 45 -13.13 -1.20 1.27
CA ILE A 45 -12.65 -0.35 2.36
C ILE A 45 -11.29 -0.86 2.86
N HIS A 46 -11.14 -2.17 3.03
CA HIS A 46 -9.89 -2.78 3.47
C HIS A 46 -8.77 -2.62 2.43
N ALA A 47 -9.06 -2.85 1.14
CA ALA A 47 -8.11 -2.61 0.06
C ALA A 47 -7.68 -1.14 0.01
N ASN A 48 -8.60 -0.19 0.19
CA ASN A 48 -8.27 1.24 0.24
C ASN A 48 -7.33 1.59 1.40
N TYR A 49 -7.51 0.97 2.57
CA TYR A 49 -6.58 1.10 3.69
C TYR A 49 -5.15 0.68 3.30
N HIS A 50 -5.02 -0.50 2.67
CA HIS A 50 -3.73 -1.01 2.19
C HIS A 50 -3.13 -0.14 1.08
N THR A 51 -3.94 0.38 0.15
CA THR A 51 -3.48 1.32 -0.88
C THR A 51 -2.78 2.53 -0.26
N GLU A 52 -3.41 3.17 0.74
CA GLU A 52 -2.81 4.33 1.40
C GLU A 52 -1.49 3.97 2.13
N LYS A 53 -1.47 2.82 2.80
CA LYS A 53 -0.30 2.33 3.56
C LYS A 53 0.89 2.03 2.65
N ILE A 54 0.66 1.33 1.54
CA ILE A 54 1.67 1.03 0.53
C ILE A 54 2.24 2.32 -0.08
N ILE A 55 1.38 3.28 -0.41
CA ILE A 55 1.81 4.59 -0.94
C ILE A 55 2.71 5.32 0.06
N GLU A 56 2.37 5.31 1.35
CA GLU A 56 3.20 5.93 2.38
C GLU A 56 4.60 5.27 2.48
N ILE A 57 4.65 3.93 2.49
CA ILE A 57 5.91 3.18 2.51
C ILE A 57 6.75 3.51 1.27
N LEU A 58 6.13 3.51 0.10
CA LEU A 58 6.79 3.79 -1.18
C LEU A 58 7.33 5.22 -1.22
N LYS A 59 6.52 6.21 -0.84
CA LYS A 59 6.92 7.63 -0.77
C LYS A 59 8.13 7.80 0.14
N ARG A 60 8.07 7.27 1.35
CA ARG A 60 9.18 7.34 2.32
C ARG A 60 10.45 6.72 1.74
N ARG A 61 10.37 5.51 1.17
CA ARG A 61 11.52 4.80 0.63
C ARG A 61 12.13 5.51 -0.58
N ALA A 62 11.30 5.99 -1.51
CA ALA A 62 11.76 6.70 -2.71
C ALA A 62 12.45 8.03 -2.35
N LEU A 63 11.86 8.82 -1.45
CA LEU A 63 12.47 10.06 -0.95
C LEU A 63 13.82 9.78 -0.24
N GLN A 64 13.88 8.74 0.61
CA GLN A 64 15.12 8.36 1.32
C GLN A 64 16.25 7.94 0.38
N ASN A 65 15.93 7.45 -0.82
CA ASN A 65 16.92 7.05 -1.82
C ASN A 65 17.24 8.19 -2.81
N GLY A 66 16.63 9.38 -2.66
CA GLY A 66 16.90 10.55 -3.49
C GLY A 66 15.92 10.78 -4.64
N MET A 67 14.71 10.23 -4.61
CA MET A 67 13.71 10.61 -5.61
C MET A 67 13.03 11.93 -5.21
N SER A 68 12.68 12.79 -6.18
CA SER A 68 11.88 13.99 -5.89
C SER A 68 10.42 13.62 -5.61
N ALA A 69 9.74 14.37 -4.74
CA ALA A 69 8.33 14.11 -4.41
C ALA A 69 7.42 14.10 -5.66
N GLN A 70 7.65 15.03 -6.60
CA GLN A 70 6.93 15.08 -7.86
C GLN A 70 7.10 13.78 -8.67
N ARG A 71 8.34 13.28 -8.78
CA ARG A 71 8.61 12.06 -9.55
C ARG A 71 7.96 10.83 -8.92
N VAL A 72 7.97 10.75 -7.60
CA VAL A 72 7.26 9.69 -6.86
C VAL A 72 5.75 9.72 -7.16
N GLU A 73 5.15 10.91 -7.22
CA GLU A 73 3.72 11.04 -7.51
C GLU A 73 3.38 10.65 -8.94
N GLU A 74 4.20 11.04 -9.92
CA GLU A 74 4.07 10.58 -11.31
C GLU A 74 4.09 9.04 -11.38
N PHE A 75 5.01 8.40 -10.64
CA PHE A 75 5.08 6.93 -10.59
C PHE A 75 3.85 6.28 -9.97
N ILE A 76 3.39 6.79 -8.82
CA ILE A 76 2.19 6.26 -8.15
C ILE A 76 0.99 6.32 -9.09
N ASN A 77 0.84 7.40 -9.85
CA ASN A 77 -0.27 7.58 -10.79
C ASN A 77 -0.24 6.61 -11.98
N MET A 78 0.93 6.02 -12.29
CA MET A 78 1.09 5.05 -13.38
C MET A 78 0.99 3.59 -12.92
N MET A 79 0.98 3.34 -11.60
CA MET A 79 1.03 1.99 -11.04
C MET A 79 -0.35 1.49 -10.61
N ASP A 80 -0.59 0.19 -10.82
CA ASP A 80 -1.79 -0.49 -10.31
C ASP A 80 -1.61 -0.88 -8.84
N VAL A 81 -1.62 0.13 -7.96
CA VAL A 81 -1.50 -0.06 -6.50
C VAL A 81 -2.71 -0.81 -5.95
N ASN A 82 -3.90 -0.58 -6.52
CA ASN A 82 -5.15 -1.18 -6.05
C ASN A 82 -5.17 -2.70 -6.21
N SER A 83 -4.63 -3.25 -7.31
CA SER A 83 -4.50 -4.69 -7.49
C SER A 83 -3.60 -5.34 -6.43
N LEU A 84 -2.50 -4.68 -6.06
CA LEU A 84 -1.62 -5.15 -4.99
C LEU A 84 -2.27 -5.05 -3.62
N ALA A 85 -2.98 -3.95 -3.34
CA ALA A 85 -3.70 -3.76 -2.09
C ALA A 85 -4.82 -4.80 -1.90
N ARG A 86 -5.52 -5.17 -2.98
CA ARG A 86 -6.52 -6.24 -2.96
C ARG A 86 -5.90 -7.61 -2.66
N GLN A 87 -4.72 -7.90 -3.21
CA GLN A 87 -3.98 -9.12 -2.87
C GLN A 87 -3.54 -9.15 -1.40
N ILE A 88 -3.30 -7.99 -0.77
CA ILE A 88 -2.99 -7.91 0.66
C ILE A 88 -4.25 -8.18 1.50
N ALA A 89 -5.38 -7.53 1.18
CA ALA A 89 -6.65 -7.78 1.86
C ALA A 89 -7.08 -9.27 1.78
N GLU A 90 -6.75 -9.94 0.68
CA GLU A 90 -6.97 -11.39 0.50
C GLU A 90 -5.91 -12.28 1.18
N GLY A 91 -4.94 -11.72 1.90
CA GLY A 91 -3.86 -12.44 2.58
C GLY A 91 -2.78 -13.03 1.65
N LYS A 92 -2.82 -12.73 0.36
CA LYS A 92 -1.91 -13.29 -0.67
C LYS A 92 -0.57 -12.56 -0.74
N LEU A 93 -0.53 -11.30 -0.31
CA LEU A 93 0.65 -10.44 -0.36
C LEU A 93 0.81 -9.70 0.97
N SER A 94 2.03 -9.26 1.32
CA SER A 94 2.22 -8.35 2.46
C SER A 94 2.45 -6.93 1.98
N ASP A 95 2.14 -5.95 2.82
CA ASP A 95 2.47 -4.53 2.58
C ASP A 95 3.93 -4.32 2.14
N ALA A 96 4.85 -4.96 2.86
CA ALA A 96 6.27 -4.88 2.55
C ALA A 96 6.59 -5.49 1.16
N GLY A 97 5.99 -6.62 0.82
CA GLY A 97 6.16 -7.26 -0.48
C GLY A 97 5.60 -6.42 -1.63
N ALA A 98 4.41 -5.84 -1.46
CA ALA A 98 3.82 -4.92 -2.43
C ALA A 98 4.68 -3.67 -2.64
N ALA A 99 5.14 -3.06 -1.54
CA ALA A 99 6.04 -1.91 -1.61
C ALA A 99 7.38 -2.26 -2.30
N ASP A 100 7.91 -3.47 -2.09
CA ASP A 100 9.13 -3.94 -2.76
C ASP A 100 8.93 -4.12 -4.28
N ILE A 101 7.79 -4.69 -4.69
CA ILE A 101 7.41 -4.83 -6.12
C ILE A 101 7.33 -3.45 -6.78
N LEU A 102 6.61 -2.51 -6.16
CA LEU A 102 6.45 -1.15 -6.70
C LEU A 102 7.79 -0.42 -6.76
N PHE A 103 8.61 -0.53 -5.72
CA PHE A 103 9.91 0.13 -5.67
C PHE A 103 10.87 -0.40 -6.75
N ARG A 104 10.86 -1.72 -7.03
CA ARG A 104 11.60 -2.29 -8.17
C ARG A 104 11.07 -1.78 -9.51
N GLY A 105 9.74 -1.65 -9.64
CA GLY A 105 9.13 -1.07 -10.84
C GLY A 105 9.58 0.36 -11.11
N ILE A 106 9.67 1.19 -10.06
CA ILE A 106 10.23 2.55 -10.13
C ILE A 106 11.68 2.50 -10.63
N TYR A 107 12.50 1.61 -10.07
CA TYR A 107 13.90 1.49 -10.44
C TYR A 107 14.08 1.05 -11.90
N SER A 108 13.34 0.05 -12.36
CA SER A 108 13.43 -0.42 -13.75
C SER A 108 13.02 0.67 -14.74
N ALA A 109 12.03 1.49 -14.39
CA ALA A 109 11.61 2.62 -15.21
C ALA A 109 12.66 3.74 -15.26
N GLU A 110 13.27 4.10 -14.12
CA GLU A 110 14.32 5.14 -14.06
C GLU A 110 15.65 4.70 -14.70
N SER A 111 16.00 3.42 -14.57
CA SER A 111 17.25 2.86 -15.11
C SER A 111 17.19 2.51 -16.60
N ASN A 112 16.06 2.74 -17.28
CA ASN A 112 15.77 2.19 -18.62
C ASN A 112 16.05 0.67 -18.70
N GLY A 113 15.73 -0.08 -17.64
CA GLY A 113 15.94 -1.52 -17.55
C GLY A 113 17.39 -1.97 -17.35
N LYS A 114 18.30 -1.09 -16.91
CA LYS A 114 19.67 -1.48 -16.53
C LYS A 114 19.70 -1.91 -15.06
N ASP A 115 19.46 -3.19 -14.82
CA ASP A 115 19.60 -3.80 -13.49
C ASP A 115 21.06 -3.67 -12.99
N ASN A 116 21.29 -2.82 -11.99
CA ASN A 116 22.55 -2.79 -11.24
C ASN A 116 22.26 -3.06 -9.76
N ASP A 117 22.59 -4.29 -9.36
CA ASP A 117 22.11 -4.97 -8.17
C ASP A 117 22.71 -4.50 -6.83
N ARG A 118 23.47 -3.40 -6.75
CA ARG A 118 24.12 -3.01 -5.48
C ARG A 118 24.21 -1.49 -5.31
N HIS A 119 23.55 -1.03 -4.24
CA HIS A 119 23.47 0.34 -3.70
C HIS A 119 22.69 1.34 -4.55
N ILE A 120 21.44 1.56 -4.13
CA ILE A 120 20.51 2.50 -4.73
C ILE A 120 20.86 3.90 -4.22
N ASN A 121 21.39 4.73 -5.11
CA ASN A 121 21.40 6.18 -4.99
C ASN A 121 20.69 6.70 -6.26
N PHE A 122 19.54 7.36 -6.10
CA PHE A 122 18.85 8.02 -7.23
C PHE A 122 19.59 9.29 -7.70
N TYR A 123 20.65 9.69 -7.00
CA TYR A 123 21.58 10.73 -7.40
C TYR A 123 22.99 10.15 -7.55
N GLY A 124 23.45 10.08 -8.80
CA GLY A 124 24.85 10.25 -9.16
C GLY A 124 25.03 11.64 -9.73
#